data_AF-A0A101VI29-F1
#
_entry.id   AF-A0A101VI29-F1
#
_cell.length_a   1.000
_cell.length_b   1.000
_cell.length_c   1.000
_cell.angle_alpha   90.00
_cell.angle_beta   90.00
_cell.angle_gamma   90.00
#
_symmetry.space_group_name_H-M   'P 1'
#
loop_
_entity.id
_entity.type
_entity.pdbx_description
1 polymer ?
#
loop_
_entity_poly.entity_id
_entity_poly.type
_entity_poly.pdbx_seq_one_letter_code
_entity_poly.pdbx_strand_id
1 'polypeptide(L)'
;MHSRWKEFLKEFPRKPREMHRDEFLAEFPNTAISFPAILVRFGDETPRVLVTSVGLNTVSDIDELIELVKLRLRDAESKISKAA
;
A
#
# COMPACT_ATOMS: atom_id res chain seq x y z
N MET A 1 -14.71 -11.45 1.47
CA MET A 1 -13.63 -10.42 1.49
C MET A 1 -12.64 -10.54 0.32
N HIS A 2 -12.08 -11.70 -0.01
CA HIS A 2 -10.99 -11.80 -1.00
C HIS A 2 -11.34 -11.41 -2.45
N SER A 3 -12.58 -11.57 -2.92
CA SER A 3 -12.89 -11.36 -4.35
C SER A 3 -12.80 -9.89 -4.76
N ARG A 4 -13.42 -8.99 -4.00
CA ARG A 4 -13.48 -7.55 -4.28
C ARG A 4 -12.12 -6.88 -4.15
N TRP A 5 -11.34 -7.30 -3.14
CA TRP A 5 -9.95 -6.89 -2.99
C TRP A 5 -9.09 -7.35 -4.18
N LYS A 6 -9.21 -8.61 -4.60
CA LYS A 6 -8.51 -9.14 -5.77
C LYS A 6 -8.91 -8.43 -7.06
N GLU A 7 -10.18 -8.05 -7.21
CA GLU A 7 -10.65 -7.27 -8.37
C GLU A 7 -10.03 -5.87 -8.37
N PHE A 8 -10.07 -5.16 -7.25
CA PHE A 8 -9.39 -3.87 -7.10
C PHE A 8 -7.89 -3.96 -7.41
N LEU A 9 -7.23 -5.00 -6.91
CA LEU A 9 -5.82 -5.26 -7.18
C LEU A 9 -5.51 -5.54 -8.66
N LYS A 10 -6.48 -6.07 -9.44
CA LYS A 10 -6.35 -6.24 -10.90
C LYS A 10 -6.51 -4.94 -11.68
N GLU A 11 -7.22 -3.96 -11.12
CA GLU A 11 -7.35 -2.63 -11.73
C GLU A 11 -6.01 -1.87 -11.72
N PHE A 12 -5.08 -2.24 -10.85
CA PHE A 12 -3.77 -1.63 -10.85
C PHE A 12 -2.90 -2.18 -11.97
N PRO A 13 -2.26 -1.30 -12.76
CA PRO A 13 -1.26 -1.71 -13.74
C PRO A 13 -0.01 -2.33 -13.09
N ARG A 14 0.15 -2.19 -11.77
CA ARG A 14 1.27 -2.75 -10.99
C ARG A 14 0.84 -4.05 -10.33
N LYS A 15 1.64 -5.09 -10.50
CA LYS A 15 1.40 -6.38 -9.84
C LYS A 15 1.42 -6.19 -8.32
N PRO A 16 0.31 -6.47 -7.62
CA PRO A 16 0.33 -6.55 -6.17
C PRO A 16 1.26 -7.68 -5.76
N ARG A 17 2.15 -7.41 -4.81
CA ARG A 17 3.01 -8.41 -4.19
C ARG A 17 2.64 -8.48 -2.72
N GLU A 18 2.10 -9.62 -2.30
CA GLU A 18 1.98 -9.93 -0.87
C GLU A 18 3.36 -10.38 -0.40
N MET A 19 3.89 -9.69 0.61
CA MET A 19 5.16 -10.06 1.25
C MET A 19 4.89 -10.25 2.74
N HIS A 20 5.48 -11.30 3.31
CA HIS A 20 5.51 -11.45 4.75
C HIS A 20 6.47 -10.44 5.38
N ARG A 21 6.27 -10.17 6.68
CA ARG A 21 7.12 -9.24 7.45
C ARG A 21 8.61 -9.57 7.30
N ASP A 22 8.96 -10.85 7.37
CA ASP A 22 10.37 -11.28 7.33
C ASP A 22 10.98 -11.07 5.94
N GLU A 23 10.24 -11.35 4.87
CA GLU A 23 10.66 -11.08 3.50
C GLU A 23 10.82 -9.57 3.25
N PHE A 24 9.90 -8.76 3.78
CA PHE A 24 9.96 -7.31 3.65
C PHE A 24 11.14 -6.73 4.42
N LEU A 25 11.40 -7.20 5.65
CA LEU A 25 12.56 -6.77 6.43
C LEU A 25 13.88 -7.28 5.83
N ALA A 26 13.86 -8.41 5.10
CA ALA A 26 15.03 -8.87 4.36
C ALA A 26 15.34 -7.97 3.14
N GLU A 27 14.32 -7.55 2.39
CA GLU A 27 14.49 -6.61 1.26
C GLU A 27 14.70 -5.15 1.72
N PHE A 28 14.09 -4.74 2.83
CA PHE A 28 14.07 -3.37 3.35
C PHE A 28 14.32 -3.31 4.87
N PRO A 29 15.55 -3.65 5.34
CA PRO A 29 15.86 -3.80 6.76
C PRO A 29 15.75 -2.52 7.58
N ASN A 30 15.80 -1.34 6.93
CA ASN A 30 15.81 -0.05 7.62
C ASN A 30 14.43 0.63 7.71
N THR A 31 13.35 -0.15 7.63
CA THR A 31 11.98 0.37 7.53
C THR A 31 11.26 0.17 8.86
N ALA A 32 11.18 1.23 9.67
CA ALA A 32 10.45 1.23 10.94
C ALA A 32 8.94 1.42 10.70
N ILE A 33 8.26 0.35 10.27
CA ILE A 33 6.81 0.36 10.00
C ILE A 33 6.06 -0.63 10.89
N SER A 34 4.84 -0.24 11.26
CA SER A 34 3.94 -1.08 12.06
C SER A 34 3.08 -1.95 11.16
N PHE A 35 3.36 -3.25 11.15
CA PHE A 35 2.59 -4.27 10.40
C PHE A 35 1.27 -4.62 11.11
N PRO A 36 0.21 -5.00 10.37
CA PRO A 36 0.09 -5.03 8.91
C PRO A 36 0.07 -3.62 8.30
N ALA A 37 0.59 -3.47 7.08
CA ALA A 37 0.59 -2.19 6.37
C ALA A 37 0.49 -2.40 4.86
N ILE A 38 -0.14 -1.46 4.17
CA ILE A 38 -0.17 -1.39 2.70
C ILE A 38 0.90 -0.39 2.27
N LEU A 39 1.84 -0.87 1.45
CA LEU A 39 2.92 -0.05 0.91
C LEU A 39 2.80 0.06 -0.60
N VAL A 40 3.30 1.17 -1.15
CA VAL A 40 3.45 1.38 -2.58
C VAL A 40 4.88 1.72 -2.90
N ARG A 41 5.40 1.11 -3.96
CA ARG A 41 6.72 1.42 -4.50
C ARG A 41 6.56 2.11 -5.85
N PHE A 42 7.27 3.21 -6.04
CA PHE A 42 7.32 3.94 -7.30
C PHE A 42 8.72 3.88 -7.91
N GLY A 43 8.83 3.17 -9.04
CA GLY A 43 10.13 2.90 -9.65
C GLY A 43 11.06 2.15 -8.69
N ASP A 44 12.31 2.60 -8.62
CA ASP A 44 13.31 2.02 -7.74
C ASP A 44 13.38 2.65 -6.33
N GLU A 45 12.51 3.61 -6.01
CA GLU A 45 12.48 4.24 -4.69
C GLU A 45 12.11 3.26 -3.56
N THR A 46 12.38 3.68 -2.33
CA THR A 46 11.94 2.97 -1.11
C THR A 46 10.41 2.94 -1.04
N PRO A 47 9.80 1.79 -0.65
CA PRO A 47 8.35 1.70 -0.50
C PRO A 47 7.81 2.73 0.49
N ARG A 48 6.77 3.45 0.11
CA ARG A 48 6.06 4.40 0.97
C ARG A 48 4.84 3.73 1.57
N VAL A 49 4.61 3.98 2.85
CA VAL A 49 3.41 3.48 3.54
C VAL A 49 2.19 4.27 3.05
N LEU A 50 1.24 3.58 2.43
CA LEU A 50 -0.08 4.14 2.09
C LEU A 50 -1.03 4.07 3.27
N VAL A 51 -1.10 2.89 3.90
CA VAL A 51 -1.99 2.61 5.02
C VAL A 51 -1.20 1.86 6.09
N THR A 52 -1.14 2.42 7.29
CA THR A 52 -0.55 1.77 8.48
C THR A 52 -1.54 0.81 9.10
N SER A 53 -1.07 -0.04 10.01
CA SER A 53 -1.93 -0.89 10.87
C SER A 53 -3.03 -0.10 11.58
N VAL A 54 -2.74 1.12 12.05
CA VAL A 54 -3.75 2.01 12.65
C VAL A 54 -4.84 2.34 11.62
N GLY A 55 -4.43 2.72 10.41
CA GLY A 55 -5.37 3.01 9.32
C GLY A 55 -6.17 1.79 8.90
N LEU A 56 -5.59 0.59 8.93
CA LEU A 56 -6.30 -0.67 8.68
C LEU A 56 -7.31 -1.01 9.78
N ASN A 57 -7.00 -0.68 11.03
CA ASN A 57 -7.88 -0.95 12.16
C ASN A 57 -9.05 0.05 12.28
N THR A 58 -8.95 1.20 11.61
CA THR A 58 -10.05 2.18 11.53
C THR A 58 -11.08 1.84 10.45
N VAL A 59 -10.75 0.94 9.54
CA VAL A 59 -11.63 0.59 8.42
C VAL A 59 -12.57 -0.53 8.84
N SER A 60 -13.86 -0.35 8.59
CA SER A 60 -14.87 -1.32 9.01
C SER A 60 -15.16 -2.36 7.92
N ASP A 61 -14.97 -1.98 6.64
CA ASP A 61 -15.22 -2.85 5.51
C ASP A 61 -14.16 -2.70 4.38
N ILE A 62 -14.31 -3.55 3.36
CA ILE A 62 -13.37 -3.60 2.23
C ILE A 62 -13.55 -2.42 1.25
N ASP A 63 -14.74 -1.86 1.15
CA ASP A 63 -15.02 -0.76 0.23
C ASP A 63 -14.39 0.53 0.76
N GLU A 64 -14.51 0.81 2.07
CA GLU A 64 -13.78 1.87 2.77
C GLU A 64 -12.25 1.70 2.63
N LEU A 65 -11.75 0.46 2.67
CA LEU A 65 -10.31 0.19 2.50
C LEU A 65 -9.87 0.54 1.08
N ILE A 66 -10.65 0.14 0.08
CA ILE A 66 -10.40 0.44 -1.33
C ILE A 66 -10.39 1.96 -1.54
N GLU A 67 -11.37 2.68 -1.00
CA GLU A 67 -11.42 4.15 -1.11
C GLU A 67 -10.22 4.82 -0.45
N LEU A 68 -9.86 4.39 0.76
CA LEU A 68 -8.70 4.89 1.48
C LEU A 68 -7.41 4.66 0.68
N VAL A 69 -7.22 3.47 0.11
CA VAL A 69 -6.06 3.16 -0.72
C VAL A 69 -6.06 4.00 -2.00
N LYS A 70 -7.20 4.14 -2.70
CA LYS A 70 -7.33 4.99 -3.90
C LYS A 70 -7.01 6.45 -3.60
N LEU A 71 -7.44 6.98 -2.45
CA LEU A 71 -7.16 8.35 -2.03
C LEU A 71 -5.66 8.54 -1.76
N ARG A 72 -5.07 7.67 -0.93
CA ARG A 72 -3.66 7.73 -0.56
C ARG A 72 -2.73 7.52 -1.75
N LEU A 73 -3.13 6.68 -2.69
CA LEU A 73 -2.36 6.41 -3.90
C LEU A 73 -2.36 7.64 -4.83
N ARG A 74 -3.51 8.30 -5.02
CA ARG A 74 -3.59 9.58 -5.75
C ARG A 74 -2.74 10.68 -5.10
N ASP A 75 -2.75 10.77 -3.78
CA ASP A 75 -1.89 11.71 -3.04
C ASP A 75 -0.41 11.39 -3.22
N ALA A 76 -0.05 10.11 -3.19
CA ALA A 76 1.33 9.66 -3.38
C ALA A 76 1.82 9.94 -4.82
N GLU A 77 0.99 9.68 -5.82
CA GLU A 77 1.26 9.98 -7.24
C GLU A 77 1.39 11.49 -7.49
N SER A 78 0.48 12.29 -6.92
CA SER A 78 0.53 13.76 -7.02
C SER A 78 1.81 14.33 -6.40
N LYS A 79 2.29 13.74 -5.30
CA LYS A 79 3.56 14.15 -4.67
C LYS A 79 4.78 13.77 -5.50
N ILE A 80 4.71 12.73 -6.31
CA ILE A 80 5.79 12.34 -7.24
C ILE A 80 5.82 13.29 -8.44
N SER A 81 4.65 13.63 -9.01
CA SER A 81 4.56 14.58 -10.13
C SER A 81 5.00 16.00 -9.78
N LYS A 82 5.03 16.36 -8.49
CA LYS A 82 5.52 17.67 -8.00
C LYS A 82 7.00 17.67 -7.62
N ALA A 83 7.65 16.51 -7.57
CA ALA A 83 9.06 16.36 -7.18
C ALA A 83 9.99 16.14 -8.39
N ALA A 84 9.44 16.06 -9.61
CA ALA A 84 10.16 16.04 -10.88
C ALA A 84 10.12 17.43 -11.52
#